data_AF-A0A7V9TDV3-F1
#
_entry.id   AF-A0A7V9TDV3-F1
#
_cell.length_a   1.000
_cell.length_b   1.000
_cell.length_c   1.000
_cell.angle_alpha   90.00
_cell.angle_beta   90.00
_cell.angle_gamma   90.00
#
_symmetry.space_group_name_H-M   'P 1'
#
loop_
_entity.id
_entity.type
_entity.pdbx_description
1 polymer ?
#
loop_
_entity_poly.entity_id
_entity_poly.type
_entity_poly.pdbx_seq_one_letter_code
_entity_poly.pdbx_strand_id
1 'polypeptide(L)'
;EVTIRSRGVMEKCTYCIQRIQYATIEAEKENRRVRDGEIVTACQAVCPTQAIVFGDLNDPTSRVAKQHKEPRDYSLLADLNTKPRTTYLAAVRNPNPEMP
;
A
#
# COMPACT_ATOMS: atom_id res chain seq x y z
N GLU A 1 13.48 1.81 12.93
CA GLU A 1 14.83 1.37 12.61
C GLU A 1 14.75 0.11 11.75
N VAL A 2 15.77 -0.19 10.96
CA VAL A 2 15.78 -1.36 10.07
C VAL A 2 17.10 -2.10 10.28
N THR A 3 17.04 -3.42 10.34
CA THR A 3 18.25 -4.25 10.46
C THR A 3 19.09 -4.19 9.18
N ILE A 4 20.38 -3.90 9.32
CA ILE A 4 21.37 -4.06 8.25
C ILE A 4 21.70 -5.55 8.15
N ARG A 5 21.63 -6.14 6.95
CA ARG A 5 21.79 -7.58 6.79
C ARG A 5 23.19 -7.94 6.28
N SER A 6 23.67 -9.09 6.75
CA SER A 6 24.94 -9.68 6.34
C SER A 6 24.81 -10.47 5.04
N ARG A 7 25.95 -10.82 4.44
CA ARG A 7 26.01 -11.58 3.18
C ARG A 7 25.24 -12.90 3.29
N GLY A 8 24.42 -13.19 2.28
CA GLY A 8 23.67 -14.45 2.17
C GLY A 8 22.25 -14.44 2.76
N VAL A 9 21.77 -13.30 3.28
CA VAL A 9 20.40 -13.17 3.78
C VAL A 9 19.50 -12.55 2.72
N MET A 10 18.34 -13.16 2.46
CA MET A 10 17.36 -12.62 1.52
C MET A 10 16.60 -11.42 2.10
N GLU A 11 16.23 -10.50 1.21
CA GLU A 11 15.44 -9.32 1.52
C GLU A 11 14.22 -9.22 0.62
N LYS A 12 13.20 -8.51 1.08
CA LYS A 12 12.02 -8.18 0.29
C LYS A 12 11.36 -6.92 0.83
N CYS A 13 10.36 -6.42 0.10
CA CYS A 13 9.45 -5.42 0.63
C CYS A 13 8.72 -5.99 1.87
N THR A 14 8.78 -5.23 2.97
CA THR A 14 8.10 -5.54 4.23
C THR A 14 6.97 -4.55 4.52
N TYR A 15 6.54 -3.78 3.51
CA TYR A 15 5.61 -2.65 3.66
C TYR A 15 6.03 -1.66 4.74
N CYS A 16 7.34 -1.45 4.87
CA CYS A 16 7.92 -0.62 5.91
C CYS A 16 7.44 -1.02 7.31
N ILE A 17 7.51 -2.32 7.65
CA ILE A 17 7.07 -2.86 8.95
C ILE A 17 7.58 -2.04 10.14
N GLN A 18 8.77 -1.46 10.06
CA GLN A 18 9.30 -0.55 11.06
C GLN A 18 8.37 0.63 11.33
N ARG A 19 7.83 1.29 10.30
CA ARG A 19 6.89 2.42 10.42
C ARG A 19 5.54 1.95 10.95
N ILE A 20 5.07 0.77 10.54
CA ILE A 20 3.84 0.17 11.06
C ILE A 20 3.97 -0.05 12.57
N GLN A 21 5.05 -0.70 13.02
CA GLN A 21 5.26 -1.01 14.42
C GLN A 21 5.32 0.23 15.29
N TYR A 22 6.04 1.29 14.87
CA TYR A 22 6.06 2.54 15.64
C TYR A 22 4.66 3.14 15.80
N ALA A 23 3.90 3.26 14.70
CA ALA A 23 2.56 3.84 14.76
C ALA A 23 1.61 2.98 15.61
N THR A 24 1.68 1.65 15.51
CA THR A 24 0.90 0.75 16.34
C THR A 24 1.24 0.91 17.82
N ILE A 25 2.53 0.96 18.17
CA ILE A 25 2.97 1.13 19.55
C ILE A 25 2.50 2.48 20.12
N GLU A 26 2.59 3.57 19.36
CA GLU A 26 2.10 4.88 19.81
C GLU A 26 0.58 4.90 19.98
N ALA A 27 -0.17 4.31 19.04
CA ALA A 27 -1.62 4.19 19.15
C ALA A 27 -2.04 3.34 20.38
N GLU A 28 -1.32 2.27 20.66
CA GLU A 28 -1.55 1.41 21.84
C GLU A 28 -1.27 2.14 23.15
N LYS A 29 -0.19 2.93 23.25
CA LYS A 29 0.09 3.79 24.42
C LYS A 29 -1.05 4.77 24.69
N GLU A 30 -1.66 5.28 23.62
CA GLU A 30 -2.80 6.19 23.68
C GLU A 30 -4.16 5.47 23.80
N ASN A 31 -4.18 4.14 23.98
CA ASN A 31 -5.39 3.30 24.04
C ASN A 31 -6.36 3.52 22.88
N ARG A 32 -5.83 3.71 21.66
CA ARG A 32 -6.62 3.88 20.44
C ARG A 32 -6.13 2.98 19.32
N ARG A 33 -6.93 2.88 18.26
CA ARG A 33 -6.49 2.27 17.00
C ARG A 33 -5.68 3.26 16.16
N VAL A 34 -4.84 2.70 15.31
CA VAL A 34 -4.14 3.45 14.27
C VAL A 34 -5.16 4.04 13.30
N ARG A 35 -4.99 5.32 12.96
CA ARG A 35 -5.87 6.03 12.04
C ARG A 35 -5.34 5.95 10.61
N ASP A 36 -6.23 6.06 9.62
CA ASP A 36 -5.80 6.15 8.22
C ASP A 36 -4.88 7.38 8.01
N GLY A 37 -3.79 7.19 7.26
CA GLY A 37 -2.77 8.21 7.05
C GLY A 37 -1.73 8.39 8.16
N GLU A 38 -1.90 7.75 9.33
CA GLU A 38 -0.88 7.78 10.39
C GLU A 38 0.36 6.96 10.01
N ILE A 39 0.14 5.85 9.32
CA ILE A 39 1.22 5.07 8.70
C ILE A 39 1.38 5.49 7.25
N VAL A 40 2.47 6.21 6.96
CA VAL A 40 2.88 6.52 5.58
C VAL A 40 4.12 5.70 5.26
N THR A 41 4.03 4.81 4.28
CA THR A 41 5.20 4.02 3.84
C THR A 41 6.22 4.91 3.11
N ALA A 42 7.47 4.45 3.01
CA ALA A 42 8.52 5.26 2.38
C ALA A 42 8.23 5.51 0.89
N CYS A 43 7.78 4.50 0.17
CA CYS A 43 7.42 4.61 -1.24
C CYS A 43 6.16 5.46 -1.49
N GLN A 44 5.17 5.41 -0.59
CA GLN A 44 4.01 6.31 -0.62
C GLN A 44 4.40 7.76 -0.37
N ALA A 45 5.24 8.03 0.63
CA ALA A 45 5.64 9.39 1.01
C ALA A 45 6.44 10.10 -0.09
N VAL A 46 7.30 9.36 -0.81
CA VAL A 46 8.18 9.94 -1.84
C VAL A 46 7.50 10.08 -3.20
N CYS A 47 6.38 9.39 -3.43
CA CYS A 47 5.72 9.38 -4.73
C CYS A 47 5.01 10.72 -4.99
N PRO A 48 5.49 11.56 -5.93
CA PRO A 48 4.91 12.88 -6.14
C PRO A 48 3.48 12.82 -6.72
N THR A 49 3.20 11.77 -7.50
CA THR A 49 1.87 11.54 -8.11
C THR A 49 0.90 10.82 -7.17
N GLN A 50 1.33 10.45 -5.96
CA GLN A 50 0.54 9.70 -4.99
C GLN A 50 -0.07 8.40 -5.54
N ALA A 51 0.66 7.73 -6.43
CA ALA A 51 0.20 6.49 -7.07
C ALA A 51 0.10 5.31 -6.10
N ILE A 52 0.92 5.31 -5.05
CA ILE A 52 0.93 4.25 -4.03
C ILE A 52 0.12 4.71 -2.84
N VAL A 53 -0.88 3.93 -2.44
CA VAL A 53 -1.65 4.16 -1.23
C VAL A 53 -1.55 2.94 -0.34
N PHE A 54 -1.24 3.18 0.93
CA PHE A 54 -1.16 2.18 1.97
C PHE A 54 -2.13 2.53 3.09
N GLY A 55 -2.73 1.52 3.71
CA GLY A 55 -3.68 1.68 4.82
C GLY A 55 -4.25 0.34 5.29
N ASP A 56 -5.24 0.40 6.18
CA ASP A 56 -5.94 -0.78 6.67
C ASP A 56 -7.09 -1.18 5.74
N LEU A 57 -7.08 -2.42 5.25
CA LEU A 57 -8.14 -2.97 4.41
C LEU A 57 -9.39 -3.36 5.22
N ASN A 58 -9.26 -3.57 6.52
CA ASN A 58 -10.39 -3.91 7.38
C ASN A 58 -11.23 -2.68 7.75
N ASP A 59 -10.66 -1.48 7.65
CA ASP A 59 -11.39 -0.22 7.79
C ASP A 59 -12.05 0.14 6.44
N PRO A 60 -13.39 0.07 6.30
CA PRO A 60 -14.07 0.37 5.06
C PRO A 60 -13.98 1.85 4.65
N THR A 61 -13.62 2.73 5.59
CA THR A 61 -13.53 4.17 5.37
C THR A 61 -12.16 4.60 4.86
N SER A 62 -11.15 3.73 4.96
CA SER A 62 -9.77 4.00 4.55
C SER A 62 -9.64 4.26 3.06
N ARG A 63 -8.64 5.04 2.67
CA ARG A 63 -8.36 5.35 1.26
C ARG A 63 -8.08 4.08 0.45
N VAL A 64 -7.37 3.13 1.03
CA VAL A 64 -7.00 1.87 0.35
C VAL A 64 -8.20 0.95 0.14
N ALA A 65 -9.11 0.83 1.12
CA ALA A 65 -10.31 0.01 1.00
C ALA A 65 -11.26 0.54 -0.09
N LYS A 66 -11.29 1.87 -0.28
CA LYS A 66 -12.02 2.51 -1.38
C LYS A 66 -11.39 2.21 -2.75
N GLN A 67 -10.06 2.28 -2.86
CA GLN A 67 -9.36 1.97 -4.12
C GLN A 67 -9.50 0.50 -4.52
N HIS A 68 -9.47 -0.43 -3.58
CA HIS A 68 -9.70 -1.86 -3.85
C HIS A 68 -11.12 -2.17 -4.38
N LYS A 69 -12.09 -1.29 -4.11
CA LYS A 69 -13.46 -1.43 -4.62
C LYS A 69 -13.64 -0.78 -5.99
N GLU A 70 -12.61 -0.15 -6.52
CA GLU A 70 -12.68 0.51 -7.80
C GLU A 70 -12.81 -0.53 -8.92
N PRO A 71 -13.63 -0.30 -9.97
CA PRO A 71 -13.79 -1.26 -11.07
C PRO A 71 -12.49 -1.58 -11.84
N ARG A 72 -11.46 -0.76 -11.65
CA ARG A 72 -10.15 -0.87 -12.29
C ARG A 72 -9.14 -1.66 -11.46
N ASP A 73 -9.51 -2.09 -10.24
CA ASP A 73 -8.65 -2.88 -9.37
C ASP A 73 -8.41 -4.27 -9.97
N TYR A 74 -7.14 -4.68 -10.00
CA TYR A 74 -6.77 -6.03 -10.39
C TYR A 74 -5.56 -6.55 -9.61
N SER A 75 -5.55 -7.86 -9.38
CA SER A 75 -4.42 -8.59 -8.80
C SER A 75 -3.47 -9.08 -9.89
N LEU A 76 -2.17 -8.89 -9.71
CA LEU A 76 -1.18 -9.48 -10.62
C LEU A 76 -1.17 -11.01 -10.49
N LEU A 77 -1.19 -11.69 -11.64
CA LEU A 77 -1.17 -13.16 -11.74
C LEU A 77 -2.28 -13.82 -10.90
N ALA A 78 -3.50 -13.27 -10.98
CA ALA A 78 -4.66 -13.72 -10.21
C ALA A 78 -4.98 -15.21 -10.43
N ASP A 79 -4.69 -15.75 -11.62
CA ASP A 79 -4.92 -17.15 -11.98
C ASP A 79 -4.14 -18.15 -11.10
N LEU A 80 -3.03 -17.70 -10.49
CA LEU A 80 -2.23 -18.50 -9.57
C LEU A 80 -2.79 -18.52 -8.13
N ASN A 81 -3.87 -17.78 -7.86
CA ASN A 81 -4.57 -17.73 -6.58
C ASN A 81 -3.66 -17.41 -5.36
N THR A 82 -2.64 -16.58 -5.57
CA THR A 82 -1.70 -16.16 -4.51
C THR A 82 -2.28 -15.12 -3.54
N LYS A 83 -3.44 -14.55 -3.88
CA LYS A 83 -4.19 -13.55 -3.09
C LYS A 83 -3.30 -12.41 -2.58
N PRO A 84 -2.61 -11.68 -3.47
CA PRO A 84 -1.69 -10.62 -3.09
C PRO A 84 -2.43 -9.49 -2.35
N ARG A 85 -1.75 -8.87 -1.38
CA ARG A 85 -2.28 -7.70 -0.65
C ARG A 85 -2.06 -6.39 -1.37
N THR A 86 -1.13 -6.34 -2.32
CA THR A 86 -0.95 -5.20 -3.22
C THR A 86 -1.64 -5.52 -4.54
N THR A 87 -2.64 -4.72 -4.86
CA THR A 87 -3.29 -4.69 -6.18
C THR A 87 -2.95 -3.40 -6.89
N TYR A 88 -3.38 -3.32 -8.14
CA TYR A 88 -3.06 -2.23 -9.04
C TYR A 88 -4.33 -1.71 -9.68
N LEU A 89 -4.34 -0.42 -9.98
CA LEU A 89 -5.38 0.20 -10.78
C LEU A 89 -4.94 0.19 -12.25
N ALA A 90 -5.82 -0.27 -13.13
CA ALA A 90 -5.56 -0.29 -14.57
C ALA A 90 -5.34 1.13 -15.11
N ALA A 91 -4.32 1.28 -15.95
CA ALA A 91 -4.03 2.55 -16.62
C ALA A 91 -5.11 2.85 -17.67
N VAL A 92 -5.84 3.95 -17.48
CA VAL A 92 -6.78 4.46 -18.48
C VAL A 92 -6.06 5.50 -19.32
N ARG A 93 -5.90 5.21 -20.61
CA ARG A 93 -5.41 6.19 -21.60
C ARG A 93 -6.62 6.90 -22.19
N ASN A 94 -6.54 8.22 -22.32
CA ASN A 94 -7.58 9.03 -22.94
C ASN A 94 -7.10 9.48 -24.34
N PRO A 95 -7.19 8.62 -25.38
CA PRO A 95 -6.78 8.99 -26.72
C PRO A 95 -7.69 10.09 -27.27
N ASN A 96 -7.12 11.01 -28.06
CA ASN A 96 -7.90 12.04 -28.74
C ASN A 96 -8.70 11.39 -29.89
N PRO A 97 -10.04 11.51 -29.93
CA PRO A 97 -10.83 10.95 -31.04
C PRO A 97 -10.45 11.48 -32.42
N GLU A 98 -9.87 12.68 -32.51
CA GLU A 98 -9.51 13.34 -33.77
C GLU A 98 -8.08 13.00 -34.26
N MET A 99 -7.28 12.32 -33.44
CA MET A 99 -5.89 11.97 -33.78
C MET A 99 -5.69 10.45 -33.71
N PRO A 100 -5.64 9.75 -34.86
CA PRO A 100 -5.37 8.32 -34.91
C PRO A 100 -3.96 7.96 -34.45
#